data_AF-A0A967BCQ6-F1
#
_entry.id   AF-A0A967BCQ6-F1
#
_cell.length_a   1.000
_cell.length_b   1.000
_cell.length_c   1.000
_cell.angle_alpha   90.00
_cell.angle_beta   90.00
_cell.angle_gamma   90.00
#
_symmetry.space_group_name_H-M   'P 1'
#
loop_
_entity.id
_entity.type
_entity.pdbx_description
1 polymer ?
#
loop_
_entity_poly.entity_id
_entity_poly.type
_entity_poly.pdbx_seq_one_letter_code
_entity_poly.pdbx_strand_id
1 'polypeptide(L)'
;MALAACAPRETALRGAPHPDATIQPIHIATLRPFDATGQAFGMLRADRLNYFRADVSVPPTHQVGQIEWPDEQPNAATDFVVTKTEILEGQAGLVRDLRRTGTGPETLVFVHGYNNTLSDSMYRLAQIRADFDLTMPSVLFSWPSAGDPRGYIYDRDSVLYSRDAFLSVLDALATAPNEKVLLLAHSMGSQLVMETLRQAAIRGDHALLGRISGVVLMSPDIDPELFQKQAQAIGQLPQPFLIFTTRQDRALSVAGWLTGRKPRLGLIDGPEKVQGLDVKVIDFTALADGAGYNHFVPVTAPAAVELLRGMIAESGSGGDFSDYMVLVPKAAQ
;
A
#
# COMPACT_ATOMS: atom_id res chain seq x y z
N MET A 1 27.60 16.27 3.58
CA MET A 1 26.52 16.86 2.76
C MET A 1 26.83 16.56 1.32
N ALA A 2 26.29 15.49 0.77
CA ALA A 2 26.30 15.26 -0.67
C ALA A 2 25.01 15.87 -1.23
N LEU A 3 25.15 16.85 -2.12
CA LEU A 3 24.08 17.35 -2.97
C LEU A 3 23.70 16.20 -3.92
N ALA A 4 22.67 15.44 -3.59
CA ALA A 4 22.02 14.57 -4.57
C ALA A 4 21.24 15.48 -5.53
N ALA A 5 21.79 15.60 -6.74
CA ALA A 5 21.25 16.39 -7.83
C ALA A 5 19.83 15.95 -8.20
N CYS A 6 19.04 16.91 -8.68
CA CYS A 6 17.70 16.73 -9.23
C CYS A 6 17.74 15.84 -10.48
N ALA A 7 17.81 14.51 -10.31
CA ALA A 7 17.37 13.60 -11.36
C ALA A 7 15.84 13.77 -11.49
N PRO A 8 15.30 13.91 -12.71
CA PRO A 8 13.86 13.90 -12.91
C PRO A 8 13.31 12.58 -12.37
N ARG A 9 12.26 12.66 -11.53
CA ARG A 9 11.62 11.48 -10.96
C ARG A 9 10.95 10.68 -12.07
N GLU A 10 11.15 9.37 -12.07
CA GLU A 10 10.51 8.45 -12.99
C GLU A 10 9.00 8.66 -12.97
N THR A 11 8.38 8.67 -14.14
CA THR A 11 6.97 8.99 -14.31
C THR A 11 6.35 7.97 -15.26
N ALA A 12 5.12 7.55 -14.95
CA ALA A 12 4.39 6.63 -15.80
C ALA A 12 4.14 7.25 -17.17
N LEU A 13 4.54 6.56 -18.24
CA LEU A 13 4.33 7.01 -19.61
C LEU A 13 3.27 6.15 -20.31
N ARG A 14 2.64 6.75 -21.32
CA ARG A 14 1.68 6.04 -22.18
C ARG A 14 2.41 5.35 -23.31
N GLY A 15 2.08 4.09 -23.57
CA GLY A 15 2.65 3.29 -24.64
C GLY A 15 1.61 2.42 -25.33
N ALA A 16 1.92 1.96 -26.54
CA ALA A 16 1.11 0.96 -27.22
C ALA A 16 1.25 -0.40 -26.51
N PRO A 17 0.18 -1.22 -26.43
CA PRO A 17 0.27 -2.54 -25.84
C PRO A 17 1.18 -3.47 -26.66
N HIS A 18 1.85 -4.41 -25.99
CA HIS A 18 2.58 -5.50 -26.62
C HIS A 18 1.78 -6.82 -26.50
N PRO A 19 1.70 -7.68 -27.53
CA PRO A 19 0.90 -8.91 -27.50
C PRO A 19 1.24 -9.87 -26.36
N ASP A 20 2.53 -9.97 -26.01
CA ASP A 20 3.02 -10.87 -24.95
C ASP A 20 3.06 -10.21 -23.57
N ALA A 21 2.66 -8.94 -23.45
CA ALA A 21 2.61 -8.25 -22.17
C ALA A 21 1.28 -8.51 -21.46
N THR A 22 1.32 -8.51 -20.12
CA THR A 22 0.11 -8.71 -19.30
C THR A 22 -0.47 -7.37 -18.88
N ILE A 23 -1.78 -7.19 -19.04
CA ILE A 23 -2.47 -5.97 -18.62
C ILE A 23 -3.04 -6.10 -17.21
N GLN A 24 -2.62 -5.23 -16.31
CA GLN A 24 -3.12 -5.09 -14.96
C GLN A 24 -4.09 -3.89 -14.87
N PRO A 25 -5.41 -4.11 -14.68
CA PRO A 25 -6.36 -3.03 -14.46
C PRO A 25 -6.19 -2.47 -13.04
N ILE A 26 -5.80 -1.20 -12.95
CA ILE A 26 -5.61 -0.49 -11.68
C ILE A 26 -6.70 0.55 -11.50
N HIS A 27 -7.64 0.29 -10.60
CA HIS A 27 -8.67 1.25 -10.21
C HIS A 27 -8.12 2.21 -9.17
N ILE A 28 -8.35 3.49 -9.35
CA ILE A 28 -7.75 4.53 -8.52
C ILE A 28 -8.85 5.41 -7.96
N ALA A 29 -8.82 5.58 -6.64
CA ALA A 29 -9.55 6.62 -5.94
C ALA A 29 -8.53 7.62 -5.38
N THR A 30 -8.65 8.90 -5.75
CA THR A 30 -7.64 9.90 -5.37
C THR A 30 -8.25 11.25 -5.02
N LEU A 31 -7.63 11.94 -4.06
CA LEU A 31 -7.90 13.34 -3.74
C LEU A 31 -6.95 14.29 -4.49
N ARG A 32 -6.26 13.82 -5.53
CA ARG A 32 -5.49 14.67 -6.43
C ARG A 32 -6.42 15.22 -7.51
N PRO A 33 -6.31 16.50 -7.88
CA PRO A 33 -7.13 17.06 -8.93
C PRO A 33 -6.61 16.61 -10.32
N PHE A 34 -7.52 16.42 -11.28
CA PHE A 34 -7.17 15.96 -12.63
C PHE A 34 -6.58 17.05 -13.54
N ASP A 35 -6.71 18.32 -13.17
CA ASP A 35 -6.24 19.48 -13.93
C ASP A 35 -4.79 19.88 -13.61
N ALA A 36 -4.20 19.33 -12.54
CA ALA A 36 -2.78 19.46 -12.27
C ALA A 36 -2.01 18.46 -13.15
N THR A 37 -0.99 18.93 -13.88
CA THR A 37 -0.05 18.06 -14.61
C THR A 37 1.38 18.35 -14.12
N GLY A 38 2.28 17.38 -14.25
CA GLY A 38 3.70 17.53 -13.87
C GLY A 38 3.95 17.66 -12.36
N GLN A 39 4.99 18.39 -11.95
CA GLN A 39 5.41 18.54 -10.53
C GLN A 39 4.34 19.15 -9.61
N ALA A 40 3.31 19.82 -10.16
CA ALA A 40 2.17 20.30 -9.37
C ALA A 40 1.18 19.18 -8.98
N PHE A 41 1.27 18.02 -9.63
CA PHE A 41 0.50 16.82 -9.34
C PHE A 41 1.02 16.15 -8.06
N GLY A 42 0.71 16.74 -6.91
CA GLY A 42 1.43 16.42 -5.68
C GLY A 42 0.82 17.06 -4.44
N MET A 43 0.80 18.40 -4.44
CA MET A 43 0.52 19.20 -3.25
C MET A 43 -0.88 19.79 -3.18
N LEU A 44 -1.68 19.67 -4.24
CA LEU A 44 -3.06 20.12 -4.19
C LEU A 44 -3.95 19.01 -3.67
N ARG A 45 -4.84 19.37 -2.74
CA ARG A 45 -5.88 18.51 -2.21
C ARG A 45 -7.18 18.92 -2.89
N ALA A 46 -7.84 17.99 -3.56
CA ALA A 46 -9.20 18.18 -4.04
C ALA A 46 -10.18 17.94 -2.88
N ASP A 47 -11.28 18.70 -2.85
CA ASP A 47 -12.34 18.53 -1.85
C ASP A 47 -13.22 17.29 -2.12
N ARG A 48 -13.06 16.65 -3.28
CA ARG A 48 -13.80 15.46 -3.69
C ARG A 48 -12.89 14.40 -4.27
N LEU A 49 -13.26 13.14 -4.09
CA LEU A 49 -12.60 12.01 -4.71
C LEU A 49 -12.82 12.02 -6.22
N ASN A 50 -11.72 11.79 -6.92
CA ASN A 50 -11.68 11.51 -8.34
C ASN A 50 -11.40 10.02 -8.55
N TYR A 51 -12.02 9.45 -9.58
CA TYR A 51 -11.96 8.02 -9.86
C TYR A 51 -11.59 7.77 -11.32
N PHE A 52 -10.67 6.84 -11.54
CA PHE A 52 -10.31 6.40 -12.89
C PHE A 52 -9.70 5.00 -12.85
N ARG A 53 -9.71 4.30 -13.99
CA ARG A 53 -8.92 3.08 -14.21
C ARG A 53 -7.73 3.41 -15.09
N ALA A 54 -6.57 2.85 -14.77
CA ALA A 54 -5.42 2.78 -15.66
C ALA A 54 -5.13 1.31 -15.98
N ASP A 55 -5.03 1.00 -17.27
CA ASP A 55 -4.63 -0.34 -17.73
C ASP A 55 -3.10 -0.33 -17.92
N VAL A 56 -2.40 -0.89 -16.95
CA VAL A 56 -0.92 -0.92 -16.90
C VAL A 56 -0.43 -2.20 -17.55
N SER A 57 0.41 -2.07 -18.57
CA SER A 57 1.12 -3.19 -19.18
C SER A 57 2.34 -3.56 -18.34
N VAL A 58 2.48 -4.85 -18.03
CA VAL A 58 3.66 -5.45 -17.41
C VAL A 58 4.39 -6.23 -18.50
N PRO A 59 5.68 -5.94 -18.76
CA PRO A 59 6.40 -6.50 -19.90
C PRO A 59 6.68 -8.00 -19.71
N PRO A 60 6.82 -8.77 -20.80
CA PRO A 60 7.20 -10.19 -20.72
C PRO A 60 8.59 -10.42 -20.10
N THR A 61 9.44 -9.38 -20.07
CA THR A 61 10.77 -9.40 -19.45
C THR A 61 10.76 -9.08 -17.95
N HIS A 62 9.57 -8.90 -17.35
CA HIS A 62 9.42 -8.44 -15.97
C HIS A 62 10.15 -9.35 -14.97
N GLN A 63 10.87 -8.72 -14.04
CA GLN A 63 11.53 -9.38 -12.93
C GLN A 63 10.81 -9.09 -11.62
N VAL A 64 10.61 -10.15 -10.82
CA VAL A 64 9.93 -10.05 -9.54
C VAL A 64 10.55 -8.96 -8.66
N GLY A 65 9.69 -8.10 -8.12
CA GLY A 65 10.01 -6.99 -7.24
C GLY A 65 10.46 -5.70 -7.92
N GLN A 66 10.73 -5.76 -9.23
CA GLN A 66 11.20 -4.62 -10.01
C GLN A 66 10.07 -3.85 -10.66
N ILE A 67 10.33 -2.59 -11.00
CA ILE A 67 9.46 -1.84 -11.91
C ILE A 67 10.38 -1.40 -13.03
N GLU A 68 10.20 -1.97 -14.22
CA GLU A 68 10.93 -1.60 -15.42
C GLU A 68 10.37 -0.25 -15.93
N TRP A 69 10.92 0.86 -15.43
CA TRP A 69 10.45 2.19 -15.79
C TRP A 69 10.79 2.54 -17.25
N PRO A 70 9.86 3.19 -17.98
CA PRO A 70 10.14 3.62 -19.33
C PRO A 70 11.03 4.87 -19.34
N ASP A 71 11.97 4.90 -20.29
CA ASP A 71 12.68 6.12 -20.70
C ASP A 71 11.76 6.99 -21.58
N GLU A 72 12.29 8.03 -22.24
CA GLU A 72 11.49 8.96 -23.08
C GLU A 72 10.65 8.27 -24.18
N GLN A 73 11.03 7.06 -24.60
CA GLN A 73 10.32 6.26 -25.59
C GLN A 73 9.80 4.96 -24.96
N PRO A 74 8.58 4.96 -24.40
CA PRO A 74 8.03 3.80 -23.69
C PRO A 74 7.79 2.60 -24.62
N ASN A 75 8.21 1.42 -24.18
CA ASN A 75 8.06 0.16 -24.91
C ASN A 75 7.46 -0.94 -24.02
N ALA A 76 6.21 -1.34 -24.29
CA ALA A 76 5.51 -2.38 -23.52
C ALA A 76 6.18 -3.78 -23.57
N ALA A 77 7.15 -4.01 -24.47
CA ALA A 77 7.93 -5.25 -24.50
C ALA A 77 8.99 -5.31 -23.38
N THR A 78 9.41 -4.17 -22.86
CA THR A 78 10.51 -4.06 -21.88
C THR A 78 10.12 -3.29 -20.62
N ASP A 79 9.10 -2.42 -20.71
CA ASP A 79 8.78 -1.44 -19.68
C ASP A 79 7.34 -1.59 -19.20
N PHE A 80 7.10 -1.10 -17.98
CA PHE A 80 5.77 -0.78 -17.50
C PHE A 80 5.24 0.45 -18.25
N VAL A 81 4.08 0.33 -18.89
CA VAL A 81 3.45 1.45 -19.62
C VAL A 81 1.95 1.52 -19.38
N VAL A 82 1.39 2.73 -19.40
CA VAL A 82 -0.07 2.92 -19.33
C VAL A 82 -0.65 2.81 -20.75
N THR A 83 -1.38 1.74 -21.03
CA THR A 83 -1.96 1.49 -22.36
C THR A 83 -3.31 2.17 -22.54
N LYS A 84 -4.07 2.32 -21.46
CA LYS A 84 -5.38 2.99 -21.46
C LYS A 84 -5.65 3.68 -20.12
N THR A 85 -6.42 4.76 -20.18
CA THR A 85 -6.98 5.42 -18.98
C THR A 85 -8.44 5.71 -19.23
N GLU A 86 -9.27 5.46 -18.21
CA GLU A 86 -10.71 5.64 -18.28
C GLU A 86 -11.18 6.36 -17.01
N ILE A 87 -11.70 7.58 -17.15
CA ILE A 87 -12.29 8.31 -16.02
C ILE A 87 -13.60 7.62 -15.64
N LEU A 88 -13.79 7.39 -14.35
CA LEU A 88 -14.96 6.70 -13.83
C LEU A 88 -15.92 7.71 -13.19
N GLU A 89 -17.21 7.56 -13.47
CA GLU A 89 -18.25 8.46 -12.97
C GLU A 89 -18.54 8.21 -11.49
N GLY A 90 -17.75 8.86 -10.64
CA GLY A 90 -17.89 8.79 -9.19
C GLY A 90 -17.68 7.39 -8.62
N GLN A 91 -18.10 7.24 -7.38
CA GLN A 91 -17.92 6.02 -6.60
C GLN A 91 -18.70 4.82 -7.16
N ALA A 92 -19.90 5.05 -7.69
CA ALA A 92 -20.69 4.00 -8.33
C ALA A 92 -20.03 3.52 -9.64
N GLY A 93 -19.40 4.43 -10.39
CA GLY A 93 -18.58 4.10 -11.56
C GLY A 93 -17.39 3.23 -11.20
N LEU A 94 -16.68 3.58 -10.11
CA LEU A 94 -15.57 2.78 -9.57
C LEU A 94 -16.02 1.33 -9.29
N VAL A 95 -17.05 1.14 -8.46
CA VAL A 95 -17.50 -0.20 -8.05
C VAL A 95 -17.98 -1.02 -9.25
N ARG A 96 -18.75 -0.41 -10.16
CA ARG A 96 -19.23 -1.09 -11.37
C ARG A 96 -18.09 -1.61 -12.23
N ASP A 97 -17.09 -0.78 -12.50
CA ASP A 97 -15.97 -1.17 -13.35
C ASP A 97 -15.04 -2.17 -12.67
N LEU A 98 -14.84 -2.02 -11.36
CA LEU A 98 -14.10 -2.96 -10.52
C LEU A 98 -14.70 -4.38 -10.58
N ARG A 99 -16.03 -4.50 -10.44
CA ARG A 99 -16.74 -5.79 -10.49
C ARG A 99 -16.78 -6.40 -11.90
N ARG A 100 -16.61 -5.59 -12.94
CA ARG A 100 -16.54 -6.05 -14.34
C ARG A 100 -15.18 -6.64 -14.71
N THR A 101 -14.11 -6.17 -14.06
CA THR A 101 -12.73 -6.44 -14.48
C THR A 101 -11.96 -7.39 -13.55
N GLY A 102 -12.34 -7.50 -12.28
CA GLY A 102 -11.76 -8.45 -11.33
C GLY A 102 -12.64 -9.67 -11.08
N THR A 103 -12.08 -10.69 -10.43
CA THR A 103 -12.80 -11.92 -10.05
C THR A 103 -12.94 -12.05 -8.54
N GLY A 104 -14.10 -12.53 -8.08
CA GLY A 104 -14.34 -12.81 -6.67
C GLY A 104 -14.87 -11.61 -5.86
N PRO A 105 -15.33 -11.85 -4.63
CA PRO A 105 -16.02 -10.84 -3.83
C PRO A 105 -15.07 -10.02 -2.94
N GLU A 106 -13.81 -10.41 -2.83
CA GLU A 106 -12.80 -9.70 -2.04
C GLU A 106 -12.06 -8.66 -2.90
N THR A 107 -11.87 -7.46 -2.38
CA THR A 107 -11.14 -6.38 -3.05
C THR A 107 -9.88 -6.03 -2.29
N LEU A 108 -8.74 -6.04 -2.96
CA LEU A 108 -7.50 -5.50 -2.41
C LEU A 108 -7.55 -3.97 -2.46
N VAL A 109 -7.26 -3.31 -1.35
CA VAL A 109 -7.08 -1.86 -1.31
C VAL A 109 -5.66 -1.56 -0.87
N PHE A 110 -4.89 -0.97 -1.78
CA PHE A 110 -3.51 -0.55 -1.53
C PHE A 110 -3.45 0.94 -1.19
N VAL A 111 -2.75 1.27 -0.10
CA VAL A 111 -2.52 2.64 0.36
C VAL A 111 -1.02 2.91 0.38
N HIS A 112 -0.57 3.84 -0.46
CA HIS A 112 0.85 4.18 -0.58
C HIS A 112 1.39 4.98 0.62
N GLY A 113 2.72 5.05 0.69
CA GLY A 113 3.46 5.76 1.73
C GLY A 113 3.77 7.21 1.43
N TYR A 114 4.69 7.74 2.23
CA TYR A 114 5.25 9.08 2.15
C TYR A 114 6.15 9.26 0.92
N ASN A 115 6.20 10.50 0.38
CA ASN A 115 7.03 10.83 -0.78
C ASN A 115 6.70 9.95 -2.00
N ASN A 116 5.41 9.75 -2.29
CA ASN A 116 4.94 8.97 -3.43
C ASN A 116 4.14 9.84 -4.40
N THR A 117 4.46 9.72 -5.69
CA THR A 117 3.59 10.19 -6.75
C THR A 117 2.49 9.15 -7.04
N LEU A 118 1.50 9.53 -7.84
CA LEU A 118 0.54 8.58 -8.37
C LEU A 118 1.21 7.53 -9.25
N SER A 119 2.18 7.92 -10.09
CA SER A 119 2.91 7.01 -10.97
C SER A 119 3.58 5.90 -10.16
N ASP A 120 4.34 6.27 -9.11
CA ASP A 120 5.02 5.31 -8.23
C ASP A 120 4.03 4.31 -7.64
N SER A 121 2.91 4.82 -7.15
CA SER A 121 1.92 4.04 -6.41
C SER A 121 1.11 3.12 -7.33
N MET A 122 0.81 3.59 -8.54
CA MET A 122 0.07 2.86 -9.57
C MET A 122 0.93 1.72 -10.13
N TYR A 123 2.17 1.99 -10.53
CA TYR A 123 3.08 0.95 -11.02
C TYR A 123 3.44 -0.03 -9.91
N ARG A 124 3.60 0.43 -8.67
CA ARG A 124 3.81 -0.49 -7.53
C ARG A 124 2.63 -1.44 -7.33
N LEU A 125 1.38 -0.97 -7.43
CA LEU A 125 0.23 -1.88 -7.34
C LEU A 125 0.16 -2.83 -8.55
N ALA A 126 0.48 -2.38 -9.76
CA ALA A 126 0.56 -3.24 -10.94
C ALA A 126 1.63 -4.34 -10.77
N GLN A 127 2.82 -3.98 -10.26
CA GLN A 127 3.87 -4.92 -9.93
C GLN A 127 3.42 -5.92 -8.86
N ILE A 128 2.83 -5.46 -7.74
CA ILE A 128 2.31 -6.36 -6.70
C ILE A 128 1.27 -7.32 -7.28
N ARG A 129 0.37 -6.87 -8.16
CA ARG A 129 -0.62 -7.76 -8.77
C ARG A 129 0.03 -8.82 -9.66
N ALA A 130 1.02 -8.45 -10.47
CA ALA A 130 1.75 -9.38 -11.32
C ALA A 130 2.57 -10.36 -10.47
N ASP A 131 3.32 -9.84 -9.50
CA ASP A 131 4.21 -10.61 -8.64
C ASP A 131 3.50 -11.44 -7.59
N PHE A 132 2.19 -11.31 -7.41
CA PHE A 132 1.44 -12.21 -6.53
C PHE A 132 0.31 -12.93 -7.27
N ASP A 133 0.29 -12.85 -8.61
CA ASP A 133 -0.73 -13.44 -9.47
C ASP A 133 -2.17 -13.09 -9.03
N LEU A 134 -2.37 -11.84 -8.60
CA LEU A 134 -3.62 -11.40 -7.99
C LEU A 134 -4.69 -11.14 -9.05
N THR A 135 -5.68 -12.03 -9.09
CA THR A 135 -6.87 -11.90 -9.96
C THR A 135 -8.02 -11.12 -9.30
N MET A 136 -7.95 -10.91 -7.98
CA MET A 136 -8.94 -10.15 -7.25
C MET A 136 -9.01 -8.69 -7.73
N PRO A 137 -10.17 -8.04 -7.67
CA PRO A 137 -10.25 -6.61 -7.93
C PRO A 137 -9.33 -5.82 -6.99
N SER A 138 -8.69 -4.76 -7.49
CA SER A 138 -7.74 -3.97 -6.69
C SER A 138 -7.93 -2.47 -6.88
N VAL A 139 -7.92 -1.73 -5.78
CA VAL A 139 -8.03 -0.28 -5.75
C VAL A 139 -6.76 0.32 -5.14
N LEU A 140 -6.13 1.26 -5.84
CA LEU A 140 -5.17 2.19 -5.24
C LEU A 140 -5.94 3.36 -4.63
N PHE A 141 -5.81 3.53 -3.31
CA PHE A 141 -6.19 4.80 -2.67
C PHE A 141 -4.98 5.74 -2.66
N SER A 142 -4.97 6.70 -3.59
CA SER A 142 -3.89 7.69 -3.67
C SER A 142 -4.28 9.00 -2.96
N TRP A 143 -3.76 9.16 -1.75
CA TRP A 143 -3.83 10.41 -1.01
C TRP A 143 -2.80 11.42 -1.56
N PRO A 144 -2.99 12.73 -1.35
CA PRO A 144 -2.17 13.77 -1.97
C PRO A 144 -0.84 13.93 -1.21
N SER A 145 0.06 12.95 -1.35
CA SER A 145 1.47 13.09 -0.97
C SER A 145 2.16 14.07 -1.90
N ALA A 146 3.01 14.93 -1.35
CA ALA A 146 3.80 15.91 -2.09
C ALA A 146 4.74 15.27 -3.11
N GLY A 147 5.12 14.01 -2.94
CA GLY A 147 6.14 13.37 -3.78
C GLY A 147 7.53 14.01 -3.61
N ASP A 148 7.76 14.66 -2.46
CA ASP A 148 9.01 15.35 -2.13
C ASP A 148 9.53 14.89 -0.73
N PRO A 149 10.82 14.48 -0.63
CA PRO A 149 11.50 14.16 0.64
C PRO A 149 11.52 15.29 1.69
N ARG A 150 11.13 16.52 1.34
CA ARG A 150 11.01 17.66 2.26
C ARG A 150 9.58 17.88 2.72
N GLY A 151 8.60 17.27 2.05
CA GLY A 151 7.17 17.45 2.29
C GLY A 151 6.59 16.66 3.47
N TYR A 152 7.41 16.14 4.39
CA TYR A 152 6.96 15.20 5.41
C TYR A 152 5.79 15.71 6.29
N ILE A 153 5.85 16.97 6.74
CA ILE A 153 4.77 17.56 7.55
C ILE A 153 3.50 17.70 6.72
N TYR A 154 3.63 18.18 5.48
CA TYR A 154 2.52 18.30 4.54
C TYR A 154 1.86 16.93 4.30
N ASP A 155 2.67 15.88 4.11
CA ASP A 155 2.20 14.51 3.89
C ASP A 155 1.44 13.97 5.10
N ARG A 156 1.93 14.22 6.32
CA ARG A 156 1.23 13.83 7.55
C ARG A 156 -0.16 14.49 7.65
N ASP A 157 -0.25 15.78 7.33
CA ASP A 157 -1.53 16.48 7.31
C ASP A 157 -2.43 16.00 6.16
N SER A 158 -1.84 15.62 5.01
CA SER A 158 -2.58 15.06 3.87
C SER A 158 -3.16 13.68 4.18
N VAL A 159 -2.45 12.85 4.93
CA VAL A 159 -2.98 11.58 5.46
C VAL A 159 -4.20 11.84 6.33
N LEU A 160 -4.11 12.73 7.32
CA LEU A 160 -5.25 13.04 8.18
C LEU A 160 -6.40 13.73 7.43
N TYR A 161 -6.10 14.54 6.42
CA TYR A 161 -7.12 15.12 5.53
C TYR A 161 -7.90 14.02 4.76
N SER A 162 -7.24 12.91 4.41
CA SER A 162 -7.80 11.89 3.53
C SER A 162 -8.66 10.83 4.24
N ARG A 163 -8.78 10.88 5.57
CA ARG A 163 -9.43 9.84 6.40
C ARG A 163 -10.89 9.59 6.02
N ASP A 164 -11.67 10.65 5.89
CA ASP A 164 -13.10 10.57 5.58
C ASP A 164 -13.32 10.07 4.16
N ALA A 165 -12.49 10.52 3.22
CA ALA A 165 -12.50 10.07 1.84
C ALA A 165 -12.15 8.58 1.76
N PHE A 166 -11.13 8.14 2.50
CA PHE A 166 -10.76 6.73 2.54
C PHE A 166 -11.87 5.86 3.12
N LEU A 167 -12.48 6.29 4.24
CA LEU A 167 -13.63 5.61 4.84
C LEU A 167 -14.78 5.44 3.83
N SER A 168 -15.11 6.51 3.10
CA SER A 168 -16.14 6.45 2.06
C SER A 168 -15.81 5.41 0.99
N VAL A 169 -14.56 5.32 0.52
CA VAL A 169 -14.15 4.27 -0.44
C VAL A 169 -14.39 2.88 0.14
N LEU A 170 -14.02 2.63 1.39
CA LEU A 170 -14.24 1.33 2.04
C LEU A 170 -15.75 0.99 2.13
N ASP A 171 -16.59 1.96 2.48
CA ASP A 171 -18.06 1.78 2.56
C ASP A 171 -18.65 1.32 1.22
N ALA A 172 -18.16 1.85 0.10
CA ALA A 172 -18.66 1.46 -1.22
C ALA A 172 -18.10 0.14 -1.75
N LEU A 173 -16.92 -0.27 -1.30
CA LEU A 173 -16.32 -1.55 -1.73
C LEU A 173 -16.91 -2.74 -1.00
N ALA A 174 -17.48 -2.51 0.18
CA ALA A 174 -17.95 -3.54 1.08
C ALA A 174 -19.43 -3.30 1.40
N THR A 175 -20.32 -3.41 0.40
CA THR A 175 -21.76 -3.12 0.59
C THR A 175 -22.57 -4.38 0.89
N ALA A 176 -22.26 -5.49 0.23
CA ALA A 176 -22.91 -6.78 0.43
C ALA A 176 -22.18 -7.63 1.49
N PRO A 177 -22.87 -8.54 2.19
CA PRO A 177 -22.25 -9.36 3.25
C PRO A 177 -21.06 -10.22 2.82
N ASN A 178 -21.05 -10.66 1.56
CA ASN A 178 -19.97 -11.44 0.97
C ASN A 178 -18.82 -10.58 0.44
N GLU A 179 -19.02 -9.28 0.25
CA GLU A 179 -17.96 -8.38 -0.20
C GLU A 179 -16.99 -8.07 0.95
N LYS A 180 -15.71 -8.31 0.70
CA LYS A 180 -14.64 -8.17 1.70
C LYS A 180 -13.55 -7.23 1.18
N VAL A 181 -12.83 -6.61 2.10
CA VAL A 181 -11.70 -5.74 1.77
C VAL A 181 -10.44 -6.21 2.50
N LEU A 182 -9.42 -6.52 1.71
CA LEU A 182 -8.06 -6.76 2.19
C LEU A 182 -7.29 -5.44 2.11
N LEU A 183 -6.77 -4.97 3.24
CA LEU A 183 -6.03 -3.72 3.32
C LEU A 183 -4.53 -3.99 3.26
N LEU A 184 -3.84 -3.39 2.29
CA LEU A 184 -2.38 -3.38 2.20
C LEU A 184 -1.90 -1.93 2.26
N ALA A 185 -1.11 -1.57 3.27
CA ALA A 185 -0.68 -0.19 3.45
C ALA A 185 0.80 -0.08 3.76
N HIS A 186 1.46 0.88 3.11
CA HIS A 186 2.89 1.11 3.27
C HIS A 186 3.20 2.38 4.06
N SER A 187 4.17 2.30 4.98
CA SER A 187 4.75 3.46 5.67
C SER A 187 3.69 4.40 6.26
N MET A 188 3.60 5.65 5.81
CA MET A 188 2.62 6.62 6.30
C MET A 188 1.18 6.30 5.88
N GLY A 189 0.98 5.51 4.82
CA GLY A 189 -0.32 4.95 4.45
C GLY A 189 -0.88 4.02 5.54
N SER A 190 -0.02 3.36 6.33
CA SER A 190 -0.45 2.58 7.48
C SER A 190 -1.11 3.46 8.55
N GLN A 191 -0.65 4.69 8.72
CA GLN A 191 -1.27 5.66 9.64
C GLN A 191 -2.68 6.03 9.17
N LEU A 192 -2.88 6.23 7.86
CA LEU A 192 -4.20 6.47 7.27
C LEU A 192 -5.15 5.30 7.56
N VAL A 193 -4.71 4.06 7.29
CA VAL A 193 -5.50 2.86 7.56
C VAL A 193 -5.91 2.77 9.02
N MET A 194 -4.95 2.90 9.95
CA MET A 194 -5.24 2.79 11.38
C MET A 194 -6.19 3.87 11.87
N GLU A 195 -6.05 5.10 11.38
CA GLU A 195 -6.93 6.19 11.79
C GLU A 195 -8.34 6.04 11.21
N THR A 196 -8.48 5.55 9.97
CA THR A 196 -9.79 5.26 9.37
C THR A 196 -10.49 4.09 10.07
N LEU A 197 -9.78 3.01 10.40
CA LEU A 197 -10.37 1.90 11.18
C LEU A 197 -10.78 2.35 12.57
N ARG A 198 -9.95 3.16 13.24
CA ARG A 198 -10.29 3.77 14.54
C ARG A 198 -11.54 4.65 14.43
N GLN A 199 -11.65 5.45 13.36
CA GLN A 199 -12.81 6.30 13.14
C GLN A 199 -14.08 5.48 12.90
N ALA A 200 -14.01 4.40 12.13
CA ALA A 200 -15.12 3.46 11.95
C ALA A 200 -15.57 2.86 13.29
N ALA A 201 -14.62 2.43 14.13
CA ALA A 201 -14.92 1.91 15.47
C ALA A 201 -15.61 2.94 16.38
N ILE A 202 -15.11 4.19 16.39
CA ILE A 202 -15.71 5.28 17.18
C ILE A 202 -17.13 5.60 16.72
N ARG A 203 -17.41 5.46 15.42
CA ARG A 203 -18.76 5.61 14.85
C ARG A 203 -19.68 4.41 15.13
N GLY A 204 -19.17 3.32 15.71
CA GLY A 204 -19.90 2.09 15.94
C GLY A 204 -20.13 1.26 14.67
N ASP A 205 -19.32 1.47 13.62
CA ASP A 205 -19.46 0.78 12.33
C ASP A 205 -18.82 -0.61 12.35
N HIS A 206 -19.39 -1.49 13.18
CA HIS A 206 -18.95 -2.88 13.30
C HIS A 206 -19.18 -3.67 12.00
N ALA A 207 -20.14 -3.26 11.17
CA ALA A 207 -20.42 -3.91 9.90
C ALA A 207 -19.26 -3.70 8.91
N LEU A 208 -18.75 -2.47 8.78
CA LEU A 208 -17.57 -2.20 7.97
C LEU A 208 -16.35 -2.95 8.51
N LEU A 209 -16.09 -2.87 9.81
CA LEU A 209 -14.93 -3.55 10.43
C LEU A 209 -14.97 -5.06 10.21
N GLY A 210 -16.16 -5.68 10.30
CA GLY A 210 -16.35 -7.12 10.00
C GLY A 210 -16.25 -7.48 8.52
N ARG A 211 -16.21 -6.50 7.62
CA ARG A 211 -15.96 -6.68 6.17
C ARG A 211 -14.49 -6.51 5.79
N ILE A 212 -13.65 -6.01 6.69
CA ILE A 212 -12.20 -6.02 6.50
C ILE A 212 -11.72 -7.46 6.75
N SER A 213 -11.31 -8.15 5.69
CA SER A 213 -10.86 -9.55 5.74
C SER A 213 -9.42 -9.72 6.16
N GLY A 214 -8.66 -8.63 6.22
CA GLY A 214 -7.29 -8.63 6.70
C GLY A 214 -6.65 -7.25 6.58
N VAL A 215 -5.60 -7.03 7.36
CA VAL A 215 -4.80 -5.80 7.33
C VAL A 215 -3.33 -6.16 7.32
N VAL A 216 -2.60 -5.64 6.34
CA VAL A 216 -1.16 -5.80 6.20
C VAL A 216 -0.52 -4.42 6.20
N LEU A 217 0.24 -4.12 7.26
CA LEU A 217 1.00 -2.88 7.40
C LEU A 217 2.47 -3.14 7.08
N MET A 218 2.95 -2.61 5.95
CA MET A 218 4.34 -2.75 5.52
C MET A 218 5.18 -1.56 5.96
N SER A 219 6.21 -1.83 6.77
CA SER A 219 7.13 -0.83 7.30
C SER A 219 6.41 0.40 7.90
N PRO A 220 5.39 0.21 8.78
CA PRO A 220 4.50 1.29 9.21
C PRO A 220 5.24 2.46 9.86
N ASP A 221 4.99 3.67 9.37
CA ASP A 221 5.55 4.92 9.92
C ASP A 221 4.64 5.48 11.03
N ILE A 222 4.37 4.64 12.03
CA ILE A 222 3.49 4.96 13.17
C ILE A 222 4.33 4.94 14.45
N ASP A 223 4.09 5.86 15.37
CA ASP A 223 4.63 5.73 16.73
C ASP A 223 4.01 4.50 17.42
N PRO A 224 4.78 3.57 18.01
CA PRO A 224 4.21 2.36 18.62
C PRO A 224 3.18 2.63 19.73
N GLU A 225 3.34 3.72 20.51
CA GLU A 225 2.35 4.09 21.54
C GLU A 225 1.07 4.62 20.89
N LEU A 226 1.19 5.37 19.78
CA LEU A 226 0.04 5.77 18.98
C LEU A 226 -0.69 4.56 18.40
N PHE A 227 0.05 3.61 17.82
CA PHE A 227 -0.53 2.37 17.30
C PHE A 227 -1.30 1.62 18.38
N GLN A 228 -0.71 1.47 19.57
CA GLN A 228 -1.39 0.82 20.70
C GLN A 228 -2.68 1.54 21.09
N LYS A 229 -2.68 2.87 21.13
CA LYS A 229 -3.89 3.67 21.39
C LYS A 229 -4.94 3.53 20.30
N GLN A 230 -4.52 3.46 19.03
CA GLN A 230 -5.43 3.23 17.92
C GLN A 230 -6.05 1.83 17.98
N ALA A 231 -5.23 0.80 18.19
CA ALA A 231 -5.69 -0.59 18.34
C ALA A 231 -6.67 -0.74 19.52
N GLN A 232 -6.36 -0.15 20.68
CA GLN A 232 -7.26 -0.14 21.83
C GLN A 232 -8.61 0.53 21.52
N ALA A 233 -8.61 1.62 20.76
CA ALA A 233 -9.83 2.31 20.35
C ALA A 233 -10.64 1.54 19.30
N ILE A 234 -9.97 0.76 18.44
CA ILE A 234 -10.63 -0.15 17.49
C ILE A 234 -11.28 -1.32 18.23
N GLY A 235 -10.65 -1.81 19.30
CA GLY A 235 -11.11 -2.97 20.05
C GLY A 235 -10.66 -4.26 19.36
N GLN A 236 -11.60 -5.02 18.79
CA GLN A 236 -11.25 -6.21 18.02
C GLN A 236 -10.70 -5.81 16.65
N LEU A 237 -9.40 -6.05 16.45
CA LEU A 237 -8.74 -5.81 15.17
C LEU A 237 -9.25 -6.79 14.10
N PRO A 238 -9.42 -6.34 12.83
CA PRO A 238 -9.68 -7.25 11.72
C PRO A 238 -8.55 -8.29 11.57
N GLN A 239 -8.91 -9.55 11.35
CA GLN A 239 -7.95 -10.65 11.26
C GLN A 239 -7.90 -11.26 9.85
N PRO A 240 -6.70 -11.62 9.34
CA PRO A 240 -5.41 -11.49 10.01
C PRO A 240 -4.92 -10.02 10.04
N PHE A 241 -4.29 -9.63 11.15
CA PHE A 241 -3.60 -8.34 11.27
C PHE A 241 -2.08 -8.54 11.26
N LEU A 242 -1.44 -8.23 10.14
CA LEU A 242 -0.02 -8.45 9.90
C LEU A 242 0.75 -7.12 9.88
N ILE A 243 1.94 -7.11 10.49
CA ILE A 243 2.89 -6.00 10.46
C ILE A 243 4.20 -6.53 9.90
N PHE A 244 4.61 -6.03 8.74
CA PHE A 244 5.89 -6.37 8.14
C PHE A 244 6.92 -5.31 8.54
N THR A 245 8.04 -5.74 9.11
CA THR A 245 9.14 -4.87 9.51
C THR A 245 10.37 -5.16 8.66
N THR A 246 11.23 -4.17 8.50
CA THR A 246 12.53 -4.34 7.84
C THR A 246 13.53 -3.42 8.53
N ARG A 247 14.59 -4.00 9.09
CA ARG A 247 15.56 -3.33 9.94
C ARG A 247 16.87 -3.13 9.19
N GLN A 248 17.00 -2.07 8.41
CA GLN A 248 18.31 -1.56 7.97
C GLN A 248 18.36 -0.04 8.05
N ASP A 249 19.45 0.47 8.64
CA ASP A 249 19.75 1.85 9.00
C ASP A 249 18.66 2.63 9.77
N ARG A 250 18.61 2.42 11.10
CA ARG A 250 17.91 3.32 12.06
C ARG A 250 18.31 4.80 11.87
N ALA A 251 19.50 5.05 11.30
CA ALA A 251 20.06 6.38 11.05
C ALA A 251 19.46 7.10 9.82
N LEU A 252 18.82 6.39 8.89
CA LEU A 252 18.31 6.95 7.62
C LEU A 252 16.79 7.19 7.59
N SER A 253 16.05 6.87 8.66
CA SER A 253 14.61 7.15 8.70
C SER A 253 14.35 8.66 8.69
N VAL A 254 13.82 9.18 7.57
CA VAL A 254 13.46 10.60 7.39
C VAL A 254 12.52 11.08 8.51
N ALA A 255 11.60 10.21 8.93
CA ALA A 255 10.69 10.44 10.05
C ALA A 255 11.46 10.62 11.38
N GLY A 256 12.43 9.75 11.68
CA GLY A 256 13.19 9.79 12.93
C GLY A 256 14.01 11.09 13.10
N TRP A 257 14.46 11.71 12.02
CA TRP A 257 15.15 13.00 12.09
C TRP A 257 14.20 14.18 12.38
N LEU A 258 13.00 14.17 11.78
CA LEU A 258 12.01 15.25 11.90
C LEU A 258 11.09 15.13 13.14
N THR A 259 10.85 13.93 13.66
CA THR A 259 9.96 13.68 14.81
C THR A 259 10.69 13.43 16.13
N GLY A 260 11.98 13.81 16.22
CA GLY A 260 12.72 13.77 17.48
C GLY A 260 13.27 12.39 17.89
N ARG A 261 13.71 11.56 16.94
CA ARG A 261 14.43 10.28 17.13
C ARG A 261 13.66 9.20 17.90
N LYS A 262 12.32 9.24 17.90
CA LYS A 262 11.50 8.15 18.45
C LYS A 262 11.45 6.95 17.49
N PRO A 263 11.51 5.71 18.00
CA PRO A 263 11.38 4.51 17.17
C PRO A 263 9.98 4.42 16.54
N ARG A 264 9.91 3.95 15.29
CA ARG A 264 8.65 3.73 14.55
C ARG A 264 8.26 2.26 14.57
N LEU A 265 6.98 1.98 14.38
CA LEU A 265 6.42 0.63 14.43
C LEU A 265 7.07 -0.30 13.39
N GLY A 266 7.41 0.21 12.21
CA GLY A 266 8.14 -0.55 11.18
C GLY A 266 9.60 -0.89 11.52
N LEU A 267 10.12 -0.38 12.64
CA LEU A 267 11.51 -0.52 13.08
C LEU A 267 11.62 -1.11 14.50
N ILE A 268 10.57 -1.75 15.02
CA ILE A 268 10.62 -2.36 16.36
C ILE A 268 11.58 -3.56 16.40
N ASP A 269 12.29 -3.69 17.51
CA ASP A 269 13.33 -4.72 17.72
C ASP A 269 12.76 -6.06 18.24
N GLY A 270 11.45 -6.10 18.53
CA GLY A 270 10.76 -7.24 19.12
C GLY A 270 9.26 -6.97 19.33
N PRO A 271 8.47 -7.99 19.73
CA PRO A 271 7.01 -7.92 19.85
C PRO A 271 6.55 -7.11 21.07
N GLU A 272 7.45 -6.67 21.95
CA GLU A 272 7.11 -6.03 23.24
C GLU A 272 6.25 -4.78 23.04
N LYS A 273 6.46 -4.06 21.92
CA LYS A 273 5.71 -2.84 21.58
C LYS A 273 4.29 -3.10 21.06
N VAL A 274 3.97 -4.33 20.72
CA VAL A 274 2.63 -4.77 20.29
C VAL A 274 2.06 -5.86 21.19
N GLN A 275 2.72 -6.13 22.33
CA GLN A 275 2.32 -7.18 23.25
C GLN A 275 0.89 -6.94 23.77
N GLY A 276 0.10 -8.01 23.81
CA GLY A 276 -1.30 -7.96 24.22
C GLY A 276 -2.26 -7.48 23.13
N LEU A 277 -1.77 -7.19 21.92
CA LEU A 277 -2.60 -7.00 20.73
C LEU A 277 -2.60 -8.29 19.90
N ASP A 278 -3.74 -8.59 19.29
CA ASP A 278 -3.88 -9.71 18.37
C ASP A 278 -3.32 -9.31 16.99
N VAL A 279 -1.99 -9.22 16.89
CA VAL A 279 -1.26 -8.85 15.66
C VAL A 279 -0.07 -9.79 15.47
N LYS A 280 0.25 -10.11 14.22
CA LYS A 280 1.44 -10.89 13.85
C LYS A 280 2.50 -9.97 13.25
N VAL A 281 3.73 -10.04 13.76
CA VAL A 281 4.86 -9.26 13.25
C VAL A 281 5.80 -10.19 12.50
N ILE A 282 6.05 -9.88 11.23
CA ILE A 282 6.98 -10.62 10.36
C ILE A 282 8.16 -9.72 10.02
N ASP A 283 9.36 -10.19 10.31
CA ASP A 283 10.60 -9.45 10.07
C ASP A 283 11.28 -9.90 8.78
N PHE A 284 11.32 -9.00 7.79
CA PHE A 284 11.94 -9.22 6.48
C PHE A 284 13.39 -8.77 6.40
N THR A 285 14.01 -8.36 7.51
CA THR A 285 15.38 -7.84 7.55
C THR A 285 16.39 -8.77 6.87
N ALA A 286 16.30 -10.08 7.11
CA ALA A 286 17.23 -11.06 6.55
C ALA A 286 17.10 -11.25 5.03
N LEU A 287 15.99 -10.79 4.44
CA LEU A 287 15.68 -10.90 3.02
C LEU A 287 15.95 -9.60 2.27
N ALA A 288 16.47 -8.56 2.94
CA ALA A 288 16.91 -7.34 2.28
C ALA A 288 18.13 -7.62 1.40
N ASP A 289 18.02 -7.32 0.11
CA ASP A 289 19.04 -7.60 -0.92
C ASP A 289 20.07 -6.46 -1.09
N GLY A 290 19.94 -5.38 -0.31
CA GLY A 290 20.85 -4.23 -0.35
C GLY A 290 20.71 -3.36 -1.61
N ALA A 291 19.73 -3.63 -2.49
CA ALA A 291 19.56 -2.95 -3.78
C ALA A 291 18.89 -1.55 -3.67
N GLY A 292 18.87 -0.94 -2.48
CA GLY A 292 18.54 0.48 -2.31
C GLY A 292 17.06 0.82 -2.05
N TYR A 293 16.15 -0.16 -2.05
CA TYR A 293 14.73 0.04 -1.71
C TYR A 293 14.33 -0.68 -0.41
N ASN A 294 15.19 -0.58 0.61
CA ASN A 294 15.09 -1.29 1.90
C ASN A 294 13.81 -1.01 2.73
N HIS A 295 12.94 -0.11 2.28
CA HIS A 295 11.64 0.19 2.90
C HIS A 295 10.44 -0.53 2.25
N PHE A 296 10.65 -1.27 1.15
CA PHE A 296 9.61 -2.04 0.43
C PHE A 296 9.96 -3.54 0.29
N VAL A 297 10.94 -4.05 1.05
CA VAL A 297 11.47 -5.43 0.94
C VAL A 297 10.40 -6.51 0.75
N PRO A 298 9.26 -6.53 1.49
CA PRO A 298 8.23 -7.56 1.30
C PRO A 298 7.69 -7.70 -0.13
N VAL A 299 7.77 -6.63 -0.94
CA VAL A 299 7.26 -6.61 -2.32
C VAL A 299 8.33 -6.27 -3.36
N THR A 300 9.59 -6.02 -2.94
CA THR A 300 10.70 -5.72 -3.86
C THR A 300 11.80 -6.76 -3.87
N ALA A 301 11.95 -7.54 -2.80
CA ALA A 301 12.95 -8.60 -2.76
C ALA A 301 12.34 -9.91 -3.29
N PRO A 302 12.88 -10.53 -4.34
CA PRO A 302 12.31 -11.76 -4.91
C PRO A 302 12.12 -12.88 -3.88
N ALA A 303 13.08 -13.06 -2.97
CA ALA A 303 12.98 -14.06 -1.90
C ALA A 303 11.85 -13.78 -0.91
N ALA A 304 11.55 -12.50 -0.65
CA ALA A 304 10.43 -12.10 0.21
C ALA A 304 9.08 -12.31 -0.47
N VAL A 305 8.99 -11.99 -1.75
CA VAL A 305 7.80 -12.24 -2.57
C VAL A 305 7.50 -13.73 -2.64
N GLU A 306 8.49 -14.58 -2.93
CA GLU A 306 8.31 -16.03 -2.98
C GLU A 306 7.91 -16.63 -1.63
N LEU A 307 8.49 -16.15 -0.53
CA LEU A 307 8.06 -16.54 0.82
C LEU A 307 6.56 -16.23 1.02
N LEU A 308 6.14 -15.02 0.70
CA LEU A 308 4.75 -14.57 0.87
C LEU A 308 3.79 -15.31 -0.09
N ARG A 309 4.21 -15.61 -1.33
CA ARG A 309 3.45 -16.47 -2.26
C ARG A 309 3.18 -17.84 -1.64
N GLY A 310 4.21 -18.45 -1.04
CA GLY A 310 4.07 -19.72 -0.32
C GLY A 310 3.05 -19.64 0.83
N MET A 311 3.13 -18.58 1.64
CA MET A 311 2.18 -18.34 2.73
C MET A 311 0.73 -18.19 2.25
N ILE A 312 0.53 -17.45 1.15
CA ILE A 312 -0.81 -17.26 0.55
C ILE A 312 -1.34 -18.59 0.00
N ALA A 313 -0.51 -19.37 -0.69
CA ALA A 313 -0.90 -20.65 -1.26
C ALA A 313 -1.32 -21.67 -0.18
N GLU A 314 -0.59 -21.74 0.93
CA GLU A 314 -0.93 -22.63 2.05
C GLU A 314 -2.23 -22.21 2.75
N SER A 315 -2.43 -20.90 2.96
CA SER A 315 -3.69 -20.37 3.51
C SER A 315 -4.91 -20.67 2.64
N GLY A 316 -4.77 -20.50 1.31
CA GLY A 316 -5.82 -20.84 0.34
C GLY A 316 -6.17 -22.33 0.32
N SER A 317 -5.26 -23.20 0.78
CA SER A 317 -5.47 -24.65 0.89
C SER A 317 -6.08 -25.10 2.24
N GLY A 318 -6.39 -24.17 3.14
CA GLY A 318 -6.94 -24.44 4.47
C GLY A 318 -5.89 -24.48 5.60
N GLY A 319 -4.66 -24.05 5.35
CA GLY A 319 -3.64 -23.83 6.39
C GLY A 319 -3.88 -22.53 7.16
N ASP A 320 -3.51 -22.48 8.43
CA ASP A 320 -3.57 -21.25 9.23
C ASP A 320 -2.29 -20.43 9.01
N PHE A 321 -2.43 -19.12 8.75
CA PHE A 321 -1.33 -18.14 8.67
C PHE A 321 -0.50 -18.04 9.97
N SER A 322 -0.77 -18.84 11.00
CA SER A 322 -0.10 -18.84 12.31
C SER A 322 1.27 -19.55 12.31
N ASP A 323 1.57 -20.37 11.29
CA ASP A 323 2.79 -21.17 11.23
C ASP A 323 4.03 -20.40 10.76
N TYR A 324 3.87 -19.15 10.33
CA TYR A 324 4.94 -18.37 9.71
C TYR A 324 5.55 -17.32 10.65
N MET A 325 6.76 -17.64 11.11
CA MET A 325 7.73 -16.79 11.81
C MET A 325 7.12 -15.65 12.64
N VAL A 326 6.36 -16.05 13.66
CA VAL A 326 5.99 -15.19 14.77
C VAL A 326 7.27 -14.89 15.55
N LEU A 327 7.58 -13.62 15.79
CA LEU A 327 8.48 -13.25 16.89
C LEU A 327 7.80 -13.70 18.21
N VAL A 328 7.96 -14.98 18.57
CA VAL A 328 7.48 -15.51 19.84
C VAL A 328 8.40 -14.93 20.93
N PRO A 329 7.87 -14.33 22.00
CA PRO A 329 8.70 -13.84 23.09
C PRO A 329 9.61 -14.97 23.58
N LYS A 330 10.92 -14.73 23.68
CA LYS A 330 11.79 -15.62 24.46
C LYS A 330 11.23 -15.63 25.88
N ALA A 331 10.74 -16.78 26.34
CA ALA A 331 10.46 -16.99 27.74
C ALA A 331 11.72 -16.65 28.54
N ALA A 332 11.62 -15.71 29.46
CA ALA A 332 12.69 -15.43 30.41
C ALA A 332 12.96 -16.71 31.22
N GLN A 333 14.16 -17.26 31.09
CA GLN A 333 14.73 -18.20 32.06
C GLN A 333 15.43 -17.40 33.16
#